data_AF-A0A2N0VXH0-F1
#
_entry.id   AF-A0A2N0VXH0-F1
#
_cell.length_a   1.000
_cell.length_b   1.000
_cell.length_c   1.000
_cell.angle_alpha   90.00
_cell.angle_beta   90.00
_cell.angle_gamma   90.00
#
_symmetry.space_group_name_H-M   'P 1'
#
loop_
_entity.id
_entity.type
_entity.pdbx_description
1 polymer ?
#
loop_
_entity_poly.entity_id
_entity_poly.type
_entity_poly.pdbx_seq_one_letter_code
_entity_poly.pdbx_strand_id
1 'polypeptide(L)'
;MFRILAVSALFFTSIICFAKDPVVKINTGIVVPSSDYGYFLYTPRKIMDTDIIFMEYNFNGKLKCCVKINGNELAWREKTTAVSDESGGQDVNLYIPIKNNKIKETVPKISIIFSEHDSKSFSPVISRSENNVTVLVKGMNYYFSMCNSQEGVHIYSVGNKVDGHLYYPLGYEVKPTCPKAIYDY
;
A
#
# COMPACT_ATOMS: atom_id res chain seq x y z
N MET A 1 -14.15 -62.65 -25.22
CA MET A 1 -14.57 -61.31 -25.70
C MET A 1 -14.71 -60.32 -24.54
N PHE A 2 -13.72 -60.25 -23.63
CA PHE A 2 -13.81 -59.48 -22.38
C PHE A 2 -12.40 -59.13 -21.85
N ARG A 3 -11.57 -58.36 -22.59
CA ARG A 3 -10.25 -57.93 -22.09
C ARG A 3 -9.74 -56.58 -22.63
N ILE A 4 -10.63 -55.68 -23.09
CA ILE A 4 -10.21 -54.36 -23.65
C ILE A 4 -10.97 -53.20 -22.99
N LEU A 5 -11.43 -53.38 -21.74
CA LEU A 5 -12.25 -52.39 -21.02
C LEU A 5 -11.74 -52.22 -19.58
N ALA A 6 -10.46 -51.92 -19.41
CA ALA A 6 -9.91 -51.60 -18.09
C ALA A 6 -8.77 -50.58 -18.09
N VAL A 7 -8.25 -50.17 -19.25
CA VAL A 7 -7.09 -49.26 -19.31
C VAL A 7 -7.47 -47.82 -19.67
N SER A 8 -8.71 -47.58 -20.12
CA SER A 8 -9.15 -46.26 -20.57
C SER A 8 -9.69 -45.34 -19.46
N ALA A 9 -9.81 -45.84 -18.21
CA ALA A 9 -10.41 -45.08 -17.10
C ALA A 9 -9.37 -44.39 -16.17
N LEU A 10 -8.07 -44.60 -16.39
CA LEU A 10 -7.00 -44.14 -15.49
C LEU A 10 -6.16 -42.98 -16.03
N PHE A 11 -6.57 -42.38 -17.16
CA PHE A 11 -5.88 -41.23 -17.76
C PHE A 11 -6.58 -39.89 -17.54
N PHE A 12 -7.64 -39.83 -16.72
CA PHE A 12 -8.42 -38.60 -16.48
C PHE A 12 -8.25 -37.96 -15.10
N THR A 13 -7.41 -38.50 -14.20
CA THR A 13 -7.32 -38.01 -12.80
C THR A 13 -6.06 -37.23 -12.46
N SER A 14 -5.25 -36.80 -13.43
CA SER A 14 -3.95 -36.17 -13.15
C SER A 14 -3.78 -34.75 -13.68
N ILE A 15 -4.87 -34.01 -13.92
CA ILE A 15 -4.78 -32.55 -14.00
C ILE A 15 -4.76 -32.03 -12.56
N ILE A 16 -3.60 -32.19 -11.91
CA ILE A 16 -3.29 -31.44 -10.69
C ILE A 16 -3.15 -29.99 -11.16
N CYS A 17 -4.27 -29.27 -11.14
CA CYS A 17 -4.29 -27.84 -11.31
C CYS A 17 -3.55 -27.27 -10.09
N PHE A 18 -2.24 -27.06 -10.23
CA PHE A 18 -1.50 -26.21 -9.30
C PHE A 18 -2.06 -24.80 -9.46
N ALA A 19 -3.16 -24.52 -8.76
CA ALA A 19 -3.61 -23.16 -8.56
C ALA A 19 -2.46 -22.44 -7.87
N LYS A 20 -1.73 -21.61 -8.63
CA LYS A 20 -0.80 -20.65 -8.03
C LYS A 20 -1.62 -19.87 -7.02
N ASP A 21 -1.16 -19.83 -5.77
CA ASP A 21 -1.76 -18.98 -4.77
C ASP A 21 -1.90 -17.56 -5.35
N PRO A 22 -3.09 -16.95 -5.27
CA PRO A 22 -3.27 -15.60 -5.77
C PRO A 22 -2.27 -14.68 -5.06
N VAL A 23 -1.41 -14.03 -5.84
CA VAL A 23 -0.47 -13.02 -5.35
C VAL A 23 -1.31 -11.88 -4.76
N VAL A 24 -1.09 -11.59 -3.48
CA VAL A 24 -1.86 -10.54 -2.81
C VAL A 24 -1.42 -9.19 -3.36
N LYS A 25 -2.36 -8.44 -3.95
CA LYS A 25 -2.08 -7.09 -4.46
C LYS A 25 -2.16 -6.07 -3.33
N ILE A 26 -1.00 -5.76 -2.75
CA ILE A 26 -0.86 -4.70 -1.74
C ILE A 26 -0.59 -3.39 -2.46
N ASN A 27 -1.34 -2.34 -2.12
CA ASN A 27 -1.12 -1.00 -2.67
C ASN A 27 -0.77 -0.05 -1.53
N THR A 28 -0.03 1.00 -1.85
CA THR A 28 0.38 2.02 -0.88
C THR A 28 -0.15 3.39 -1.25
N GLY A 29 -0.17 4.26 -0.25
CA GLY A 29 -0.41 5.69 -0.44
C GLY A 29 0.40 6.51 0.54
N ILE A 30 0.66 7.77 0.18
CA ILE A 30 1.24 8.76 1.08
C ILE A 30 0.14 9.60 1.72
N VAL A 31 0.20 9.73 3.04
CA VAL A 31 -0.70 10.59 3.81
C VAL A 31 0.06 11.85 4.20
N VAL A 32 -0.46 13.01 3.84
CA VAL A 32 0.18 14.31 4.08
C VAL A 32 -0.75 15.19 4.94
N PRO A 33 -0.23 15.91 5.94
CA PRO A 33 -1.03 16.86 6.72
C PRO A 33 -1.76 17.91 5.87
N SER A 34 -2.96 18.28 6.30
CA SER A 34 -3.73 19.39 5.72
C SER A 34 -4.38 20.21 6.82
N SER A 35 -4.27 21.54 6.76
CA SER A 35 -4.94 22.45 7.71
C SER A 35 -6.46 22.37 7.60
N ASP A 36 -6.96 22.13 6.39
CA ASP A 36 -8.38 22.30 6.06
C ASP A 36 -9.16 20.99 6.26
N TYR A 37 -8.50 19.87 5.96
CA TYR A 37 -9.13 18.54 5.94
C TYR A 37 -8.51 17.57 6.96
N GLY A 38 -7.51 18.00 7.74
CA GLY A 38 -6.73 17.14 8.63
C GLY A 38 -5.60 16.42 7.88
N TYR A 39 -5.93 15.70 6.81
CA TYR A 39 -4.95 15.07 5.92
C TYR A 39 -5.44 14.92 4.47
N PHE A 40 -4.47 14.76 3.58
CA PHE A 40 -4.63 14.30 2.21
C PHE A 40 -4.08 12.88 2.08
N LEU A 41 -4.78 12.00 1.37
CA LEU A 41 -4.28 10.69 0.96
C LEU A 41 -4.06 10.69 -0.54
N TYR A 42 -2.81 10.41 -0.94
CA TYR A 42 -2.42 10.28 -2.33
C TYR A 42 -2.08 8.82 -2.65
N THR A 43 -2.66 8.27 -3.72
CA THR A 43 -2.35 6.91 -4.17
C THR A 43 -2.65 6.73 -5.67
N PRO A 44 -1.86 5.94 -6.41
CA PRO A 44 -2.16 5.58 -7.80
C PRO A 44 -3.39 4.66 -7.90
N ARG A 45 -3.74 3.96 -6.81
CA ARG A 45 -4.93 3.10 -6.76
C ARG A 45 -6.20 3.96 -6.66
N LYS A 46 -7.18 3.65 -7.50
CA LYS A 46 -8.57 4.10 -7.29
C LYS A 46 -9.16 3.37 -6.08
N ILE A 47 -9.41 4.10 -5.00
CA ILE A 47 -10.06 3.59 -3.78
C ILE A 47 -11.55 3.36 -4.06
N MET A 48 -12.02 2.18 -3.67
CA MET A 48 -13.44 1.81 -3.67
C MET A 48 -14.05 1.98 -2.27
N ASP A 49 -15.36 2.16 -2.17
CA ASP A 49 -16.07 2.31 -0.88
C ASP A 49 -15.83 1.14 0.10
N THR A 50 -15.62 -0.05 -0.44
CA THR A 50 -15.35 -1.28 0.30
C THR A 50 -13.88 -1.45 0.70
N ASP A 51 -12.97 -0.63 0.16
CA ASP A 51 -11.55 -0.79 0.45
C ASP A 51 -11.25 -0.52 1.92
N ILE A 52 -10.23 -1.21 2.42
CA ILE A 52 -9.72 -1.04 3.77
C ILE A 52 -8.35 -0.37 3.69
N ILE A 53 -8.23 0.77 4.34
CA ILE A 53 -7.00 1.56 4.43
C ILE A 53 -6.47 1.45 5.85
N PHE A 54 -5.24 0.97 5.98
CA PHE A 54 -4.48 1.00 7.23
C PHE A 54 -3.52 2.17 7.19
N MET A 55 -3.69 3.09 8.13
CA MET A 55 -2.96 4.35 8.16
C MET A 55 -2.13 4.45 9.44
N GLU A 56 -0.90 4.91 9.30
CA GLU A 56 -0.07 5.22 10.46
C GLU A 56 -0.61 6.46 11.20
N TYR A 57 -0.51 6.47 12.53
CA TYR A 57 -0.95 7.57 13.37
C TYR A 57 0.18 8.05 14.28
N ASN A 58 0.14 9.33 14.68
CA ASN A 58 1.14 9.89 15.59
C ASN A 58 0.67 9.69 17.03
N PHE A 59 1.52 9.08 17.85
CA PHE A 59 1.28 8.91 19.29
C PHE A 59 2.51 9.39 20.06
N ASN A 60 2.38 10.52 20.75
CA ASN A 60 3.45 11.16 21.53
C ASN A 60 4.73 11.42 20.71
N GLY A 61 4.58 11.94 19.49
CA GLY A 61 5.70 12.28 18.61
C GLY A 61 6.31 11.07 17.89
N LYS A 62 5.76 9.87 18.08
CA LYS A 62 6.22 8.64 17.42
C LYS A 62 5.13 8.10 16.51
N LEU A 63 5.52 7.75 15.28
CA LEU A 63 4.63 7.07 14.36
C LEU A 63 4.36 5.64 14.84
N LYS A 64 3.08 5.26 14.84
CA LYS A 64 2.60 3.92 15.17
C LYS A 64 1.69 3.42 14.07
N CYS A 65 1.60 2.11 13.97
CA CYS A 65 0.66 1.42 13.10
C CYS A 65 -0.42 0.73 13.91
N CYS A 66 -1.66 0.63 13.46
CA CYS A 66 -2.30 1.43 12.41
C CYS A 66 -3.75 1.67 12.82
N VAL A 67 -4.31 2.80 12.39
CA VAL A 67 -5.77 3.00 12.43
C VAL A 67 -6.37 2.46 11.14
N LYS A 68 -7.54 1.82 11.25
CA LYS A 68 -8.29 1.30 10.11
C LYS A 68 -9.31 2.36 9.67
N ILE A 69 -9.33 2.66 8.38
CA ILE A 69 -10.26 3.59 7.73
C ILE A 69 -10.91 2.84 6.57
N ASN A 70 -12.23 2.99 6.40
CA ASN A 70 -12.92 2.42 5.26
C ASN A 70 -12.90 3.39 4.07
N GLY A 71 -12.91 2.87 2.85
CA GLY A 71 -12.87 3.68 1.63
C GLY A 71 -14.03 4.65 1.52
N ASN A 72 -15.21 4.27 2.01
CA ASN A 72 -16.39 5.14 2.07
C ASN A 72 -16.28 6.31 3.06
N GLU A 73 -15.21 6.40 3.85
CA GLU A 73 -14.89 7.54 4.71
C GLU A 73 -14.03 8.59 4.00
N LEU A 74 -13.64 8.31 2.75
CA LEU A 74 -12.80 9.16 1.91
C LEU A 74 -13.60 9.67 0.70
N ALA A 75 -13.50 10.96 0.41
CA ALA A 75 -14.00 11.56 -0.81
C ALA A 75 -12.87 11.71 -1.81
N TRP A 76 -13.04 11.14 -3.01
CA TRP A 76 -12.19 11.44 -4.15
C TRP A 76 -12.33 12.93 -4.53
N ARG A 77 -11.22 13.52 -4.98
CA ARG A 77 -11.19 14.91 -5.44
C ARG A 77 -10.80 14.99 -6.90
N GLU A 78 -9.56 14.63 -7.19
CA GLU A 78 -8.99 14.78 -8.52
C GLU A 78 -7.79 13.86 -8.70
N LYS A 79 -7.30 13.80 -9.94
CA LYS A 79 -5.93 13.36 -10.22
C LYS A 79 -5.00 14.55 -10.01
N THR A 80 -3.79 14.29 -9.53
CA THR A 80 -2.85 15.34 -9.14
C THR A 80 -1.42 14.97 -9.51
N THR A 81 -0.62 16.01 -9.75
CA THR A 81 0.83 15.92 -9.95
C THR A 81 1.60 16.31 -8.68
N ALA A 82 0.91 16.57 -7.56
CA ALA A 82 1.54 16.89 -6.28
C ALA A 82 2.32 15.72 -5.69
N VAL A 83 2.03 14.49 -6.13
CA VAL A 83 2.77 13.27 -5.80
C VAL A 83 2.99 12.52 -7.11
N SER A 84 4.17 11.97 -7.33
CA SER A 84 4.50 11.14 -8.49
C SER A 84 4.61 9.66 -8.11
N ASP A 85 4.15 8.78 -9.00
CA ASP A 85 4.44 7.34 -8.95
C ASP A 85 5.69 7.05 -9.78
N GLU A 86 6.84 7.00 -9.10
CA GLU A 86 8.16 6.77 -9.70
C GLU A 86 8.35 5.30 -10.15
N SER A 87 7.52 4.36 -9.68
CA SER A 87 7.59 2.96 -10.12
C SER A 87 6.80 2.73 -11.41
N GLY A 88 5.55 3.18 -11.44
CA GLY A 88 4.61 2.87 -12.52
C GLY A 88 4.34 4.01 -13.49
N GLY A 89 4.73 5.24 -13.17
CA GLY A 89 4.39 6.44 -13.93
C GLY A 89 2.89 6.72 -14.00
N GLN A 90 2.10 6.18 -13.07
CA GLN A 90 0.64 6.31 -13.08
C GLN A 90 0.21 7.66 -12.49
N ASP A 91 -0.93 8.16 -12.97
CA ASP A 91 -1.59 9.30 -12.35
C ASP A 91 -1.94 8.99 -10.88
N VAL A 92 -1.62 9.93 -9.99
CA VAL A 92 -1.92 9.81 -8.57
C VAL A 92 -3.26 10.47 -8.26
N ASN A 93 -4.09 9.79 -7.48
CA ASN A 93 -5.40 10.29 -7.05
C ASN A 93 -5.30 10.95 -5.68
N LEU A 94 -6.00 12.07 -5.50
CA LEU A 94 -6.18 12.75 -4.23
C LEU A 94 -7.51 12.37 -3.58
N TYR A 95 -7.43 11.97 -2.31
CA TYR A 95 -8.56 11.71 -1.42
C TYR A 95 -8.48 12.56 -0.16
N ILE A 96 -9.63 13.01 0.33
CA ILE A 96 -9.77 13.68 1.63
C ILE A 96 -10.74 12.91 2.54
N PRO A 97 -10.62 13.00 3.88
CA PRO A 97 -11.63 12.46 4.77
C PRO A 97 -12.96 13.22 4.66
N ILE A 98 -14.08 12.51 4.65
CA ILE A 98 -15.44 13.09 4.58
C ILE A 98 -15.80 13.76 5.92
N LYS A 99 -15.42 13.14 7.03
CA LYS A 99 -15.57 13.72 8.36
C LYS A 99 -14.23 14.35 8.74
N ASN A 100 -14.28 15.57 9.29
CA ASN A 100 -13.08 16.23 9.77
C ASN A 100 -12.52 15.44 10.96
N ASN A 101 -11.62 14.51 10.66
CA ASN A 101 -10.98 13.67 11.65
C ASN A 101 -9.97 14.56 12.36
N LYS A 102 -10.14 14.74 13.68
CA LYS A 102 -9.21 15.49 14.56
C LYS A 102 -7.80 14.89 14.64
N ILE A 103 -7.45 13.97 13.74
CA ILE A 103 -6.11 13.44 13.59
C ILE A 103 -5.29 14.57 12.97
N LYS A 104 -4.73 15.42 13.85
CA LYS A 104 -3.77 16.45 13.46
C LYS A 104 -2.49 15.76 13.08
N GLU A 105 -2.33 15.50 11.80
CA GLU A 105 -1.08 15.01 11.28
C GLU A 105 -0.07 16.12 11.16
N THR A 106 1.19 15.78 11.44
CA THR A 106 2.29 16.75 11.48
C THR A 106 3.42 16.38 10.53
N VAL A 107 3.42 15.15 10.03
CA VAL A 107 4.45 14.62 9.14
C VAL A 107 3.81 13.69 8.10
N PRO A 108 4.41 13.54 6.90
CA PRO A 108 3.99 12.54 5.94
C PRO A 108 4.08 11.11 6.49
N LYS A 109 3.21 10.22 6.01
CA LYS A 109 3.11 8.83 6.50
C LYS A 109 2.75 7.82 5.43
N ILE A 110 2.95 6.54 5.74
CA ILE A 110 2.55 5.42 4.90
C ILE A 110 1.09 5.04 5.19
N SER A 111 0.36 4.70 4.12
CA SER A 111 -0.89 3.94 4.20
C SER A 111 -0.79 2.68 3.36
N ILE A 112 -1.44 1.61 3.83
CA ILE A 112 -1.53 0.32 3.15
C ILE A 112 -3.00 0.06 2.79
N ILE A 113 -3.27 -0.26 1.53
CA ILE A 113 -4.62 -0.34 0.98
C ILE A 113 -4.90 -1.76 0.47
N PHE A 114 -5.97 -2.35 1.01
CA PHE A 114 -6.50 -3.65 0.63
C PHE A 114 -7.92 -3.52 0.10
N SER A 115 -8.34 -4.44 -0.79
CA SER A 115 -9.76 -4.68 -0.98
C SER A 115 -10.36 -5.28 0.29
N GLU A 116 -11.68 -5.12 0.50
CA GLU A 116 -12.35 -5.77 1.64
C GLU A 116 -12.13 -7.28 1.66
N HIS A 117 -12.26 -7.89 0.47
CA HIS A 117 -12.09 -9.33 0.26
C HIS A 117 -10.69 -9.77 0.69
N ASP A 118 -9.64 -9.10 0.25
CA ASP A 118 -8.26 -9.46 0.58
C ASP A 118 -7.95 -9.21 2.05
N SER A 119 -8.46 -8.10 2.60
CA SER A 119 -8.31 -7.81 4.03
C SER A 119 -8.95 -8.88 4.92
N LYS A 120 -10.13 -9.40 4.54
CA LYS A 120 -10.83 -10.45 5.29
C LYS A 120 -10.17 -11.82 5.09
N SER A 121 -9.95 -12.20 3.83
CA SER A 121 -9.41 -13.51 3.46
C SER A 121 -8.00 -13.74 3.97
N PHE A 122 -7.19 -12.67 4.08
CA PHE A 122 -5.79 -12.81 4.49
C PHE A 122 -5.46 -12.23 5.86
N SER A 123 -6.35 -11.44 6.46
CA SER A 123 -6.18 -10.84 7.80
C SER A 123 -4.77 -10.26 8.02
N PRO A 124 -4.38 -9.22 7.24
CA PRO A 124 -3.02 -8.73 7.23
C PRO A 124 -2.60 -8.20 8.60
N VAL A 125 -1.39 -8.56 9.04
CA VAL A 125 -0.79 -7.97 10.24
C VAL A 125 0.21 -6.90 9.81
N ILE A 126 -0.05 -5.67 10.23
CA ILE A 126 0.79 -4.53 9.86
C ILE A 126 1.49 -4.02 11.10
N SER A 127 2.80 -3.83 11.00
CA SER A 127 3.63 -3.31 12.07
C SER A 127 4.59 -2.27 11.53
N ARG A 128 4.99 -1.33 12.40
CA ARG A 128 5.99 -0.32 12.10
C ARG A 128 7.23 -0.56 12.95
N SER A 129 8.40 -0.48 12.33
CA SER A 129 9.69 -0.41 13.00
C SER A 129 10.51 0.73 12.38
N GLU A 130 10.80 1.75 13.17
CA GLU A 130 11.52 2.97 12.72
C GLU A 130 10.86 3.61 11.51
N ASN A 131 11.50 3.57 10.34
CA ASN A 131 11.01 4.12 9.07
C ASN A 131 10.36 3.06 8.17
N ASN A 132 10.27 1.82 8.64
CA ASN A 132 9.79 0.69 7.88
C ASN A 132 8.40 0.24 8.36
N VAL A 133 7.56 -0.14 7.41
CA VAL A 133 6.28 -0.81 7.62
C VAL A 133 6.38 -2.22 7.06
N THR A 134 6.08 -3.20 7.90
CA THR A 134 6.01 -4.60 7.51
C THR A 134 4.57 -5.04 7.47
N VAL A 135 4.17 -5.65 6.37
CA VAL A 135 2.84 -6.22 6.15
C VAL A 135 2.99 -7.74 6.01
N LEU A 136 2.51 -8.50 6.99
CA LEU A 136 2.50 -9.96 6.96
C LEU A 136 1.16 -10.44 6.41
N VAL A 137 1.20 -11.15 5.27
CA VAL A 137 0.01 -11.70 4.61
C VAL A 137 0.29 -13.11 4.12
N LYS A 138 -0.53 -14.09 4.51
CA LYS A 138 -0.35 -15.51 4.13
C LYS A 138 1.07 -16.04 4.39
N GLY A 139 1.70 -15.63 5.50
CA GLY A 139 3.07 -16.04 5.84
C GLY A 139 4.18 -15.34 5.05
N MET A 140 3.84 -14.42 4.14
CA MET A 140 4.80 -13.60 3.38
C MET A 140 4.91 -12.20 3.99
N ASN A 141 6.14 -11.71 4.11
CA ASN A 141 6.42 -10.34 4.54
C ASN A 141 6.60 -9.43 3.33
N TYR A 142 5.89 -8.30 3.35
CA TYR A 142 6.07 -7.20 2.43
C TYR A 142 6.59 -6.00 3.21
N TYR A 143 7.62 -5.36 2.67
CA TYR A 143 8.32 -4.29 3.36
C TYR A 143 8.14 -2.99 2.58
N PHE A 144 7.79 -1.94 3.31
CA PHE A 144 7.71 -0.58 2.80
C PHE A 144 8.57 0.31 3.67
N SER A 145 9.19 1.32 3.09
CA SER A 145 10.03 2.26 3.81
C SER A 145 9.69 3.69 3.43
N MET A 146 9.92 4.60 4.36
CA MET A 146 9.85 6.03 4.15
C MET A 146 11.23 6.65 4.37
N CYS A 147 11.66 7.50 3.44
CA CYS A 147 12.91 8.24 3.58
C CYS A 147 12.77 9.64 2.98
N ASN A 148 13.72 10.51 3.33
CA ASN A 148 13.79 11.86 2.77
C ASN A 148 14.89 11.92 1.71
N SER A 149 14.58 12.47 0.55
CA SER A 149 15.59 13.06 -0.33
C SER A 149 15.85 14.51 0.09
N GLN A 150 16.70 15.24 -0.64
CA GLN A 150 17.00 16.63 -0.29
C GLN A 150 15.75 17.52 -0.32
N GLU A 151 14.79 17.26 -1.21
CA GLU A 151 13.65 18.16 -1.44
C GLU A 151 12.29 17.48 -1.23
N GLY A 152 12.26 16.22 -0.79
CA GLY A 152 11.01 15.49 -0.68
C GLY A 152 11.06 14.21 0.15
N VAL A 153 9.91 13.54 0.20
CA VAL A 153 9.73 12.28 0.90
C VAL A 153 9.43 11.19 -0.12
N HIS A 154 10.09 10.05 0.03
CA HIS A 154 9.82 8.84 -0.75
C HIS A 154 9.17 7.80 0.14
N ILE A 155 8.14 7.13 -0.38
CA ILE A 155 7.64 5.86 0.12
C ILE A 155 7.94 4.82 -0.94
N TYR A 156 8.60 3.73 -0.58
CA TYR A 156 8.97 2.70 -1.54
C TYR A 156 8.86 1.30 -0.95
N SER A 157 8.65 0.29 -1.79
CA SER A 157 8.75 -1.10 -1.37
C SER A 157 10.21 -1.56 -1.31
N VAL A 158 10.53 -2.43 -0.35
CA VAL A 158 11.88 -2.98 -0.19
C VAL A 158 11.88 -4.44 -0.61
N GLY A 159 12.75 -4.78 -1.58
CA GLY A 159 12.96 -6.16 -2.03
C GLY A 159 12.04 -6.60 -3.16
N ASN A 160 11.48 -7.81 -3.06
CA ASN A 160 10.84 -8.51 -4.18
C ASN A 160 9.44 -7.96 -4.50
N LYS A 161 9.40 -6.94 -5.36
CA LYS A 161 8.26 -6.57 -6.23
C LYS A 161 6.94 -6.24 -5.51
N VAL A 162 6.87 -5.06 -4.90
CA VAL A 162 5.60 -4.34 -4.80
C VAL A 162 5.75 -3.01 -5.52
N ASP A 163 5.04 -2.83 -6.64
CA ASP A 163 5.06 -1.62 -7.46
C ASP A 163 4.50 -0.44 -6.65
N GLY A 164 5.37 0.27 -5.96
CA GLY A 164 4.96 1.37 -5.12
C GLY A 164 6.18 2.16 -4.70
N HIS A 165 6.53 3.16 -5.51
CA HIS A 165 7.46 4.23 -5.17
C HIS A 165 6.74 5.55 -5.39
N LEU A 166 6.35 6.20 -4.31
CA LEU A 166 5.70 7.51 -4.34
C LEU A 166 6.70 8.57 -3.90
N TYR A 167 6.77 9.67 -4.63
CA TYR A 167 7.54 10.85 -4.25
C TYR A 167 6.63 12.05 -4.01
N TYR A 168 6.84 12.73 -2.88
CA TYR A 168 6.16 13.97 -2.53
C TYR A 168 7.18 15.09 -2.30
N PRO A 169 7.16 16.16 -3.11
CA PRO A 169 8.01 17.33 -2.89
C PRO A 169 7.54 18.13 -1.68
N LEU A 170 8.48 18.48 -0.80
CA LEU A 170 8.21 19.25 0.41
C LEU A 170 8.19 20.76 0.15
N GLY A 171 8.86 21.22 -0.91
CA GLY A 171 9.03 22.65 -1.22
C GLY A 171 10.10 23.35 -0.37
N TYR A 172 10.88 22.59 0.41
CA TYR A 172 12.02 23.06 1.19
C TYR A 172 13.04 21.94 1.36
N GLU A 173 14.28 22.30 1.70
CA GLU A 173 15.34 21.31 1.89
C GLU A 173 15.25 20.59 3.24
N VAL A 174 15.47 19.29 3.22
CA VAL A 174 15.59 18.44 4.40
C VAL A 174 16.84 17.58 4.34
N LYS A 175 17.32 17.13 5.50
CA LYS A 175 18.46 16.22 5.57
C LYS A 175 18.09 14.90 4.87
N PRO A 176 18.84 14.47 3.84
CA PRO A 176 18.55 13.23 3.12
C PRO A 176 18.83 12.03 4.01
N THR A 177 17.91 11.07 3.98
CA THR A 177 17.99 9.79 4.68
C THR A 177 17.77 8.60 3.74
N CYS A 178 17.40 8.84 2.48
CA CYS A 178 17.23 7.78 1.49
C CYS A 178 18.54 7.07 1.17
N PRO A 179 18.53 5.72 1.03
CA PRO A 179 19.66 5.00 0.50
C PRO A 179 19.86 5.34 -0.99
N LYS A 180 21.10 5.25 -1.47
CA LYS A 180 21.44 5.64 -2.85
C LYS A 180 20.61 4.92 -3.91
N ALA A 181 20.26 3.66 -3.67
CA ALA A 181 19.48 2.83 -4.60
C ALA A 181 18.09 3.38 -4.94
N ILE A 182 17.56 4.37 -4.20
CA ILE A 182 16.27 4.99 -4.49
C ILE A 182 16.36 6.02 -5.62
N TYR A 183 17.55 6.54 -5.91
CA TYR A 183 17.77 7.50 -6.99
C TYR A 183 18.08 6.84 -8.34
N ASP A 184 18.24 5.52 -8.36
CA ASP A 184 18.61 4.75 -9.55
C ASP A 184 17.37 4.10 -10.23
N TYR A 185 16.14 4.52 -9.88
CA TYR A 185 14.88 4.06 -10.47
C TYR A 185 14.58 4.72 -11.82
#